data_AF-A0A928ESD7-F1
#
_entry.id   AF-A0A928ESD7-F1
#
_cell.length_a   1.000
_cell.length_b   1.000
_cell.length_c   1.000
_cell.angle_alpha   90.00
_cell.angle_beta   90.00
_cell.angle_gamma   90.00
#
_symmetry.space_group_name_H-M   'P 1'
#
loop_
_entity.id
_entity.type
_entity.pdbx_description
1 polymer ?
#
loop_
_entity_poly.entity_id
_entity_poly.type
_entity_poly.pdbx_seq_one_letter_code
_entity_poly.pdbx_strand_id
1 'polypeptide(L)'
;MERTEILYENLRRSGKELYEAFEKCIPHVRDLGEYMKDLDEEGRAAVLTRLTQVLGSYKDCPDPDFWRIRFVDAVGGVNTQLLTSILRDSEEEETAERAEKKKKVKIAYVRNSYSDAAYNAFAACFEQPSVSYSTAFPGVCEDVYHSRADYCILPVESGRDGILQSFRSMIAKYELKYILTTRVAVDDGYTLFALLGKNNETVKAEGEQFMEINVVVSDNRTIGRCLAMIEENGFHIVRIHSLALSHDDGHYTYDILLQKQSGDIRSLLDYLSVFYPGCQLNGLYTRIEC
;
A
#
# COMPACT_ATOMS: atom_id res chain seq x y z
N MET A 1 -0.87 -39.68 6.85
CA MET A 1 0.12 -38.87 6.11
C MET A 1 -0.58 -37.60 5.69
N GLU A 2 -0.26 -36.51 6.38
CA GLU A 2 -0.79 -35.19 6.05
C GLU A 2 -0.26 -34.77 4.67
N ARG A 3 -1.10 -34.20 3.81
CA ARG A 3 -0.73 -33.80 2.44
C ARG A 3 0.41 -32.77 2.39
N THR A 4 0.70 -32.11 3.50
CA THR A 4 1.90 -31.30 3.74
C THR A 4 3.19 -32.13 3.64
N GLU A 5 3.21 -33.35 4.18
CA GLU A 5 4.36 -34.27 4.08
C GLU A 5 4.66 -34.62 2.62
N ILE A 6 3.64 -34.75 1.76
CA ILE A 6 3.82 -35.07 0.33
C ILE A 6 4.48 -33.89 -0.41
N LEU A 7 4.12 -32.65 -0.08
CA LEU A 7 4.73 -31.45 -0.66
C LEU A 7 6.20 -31.33 -0.24
N TYR A 8 6.48 -31.54 1.05
CA TYR A 8 7.84 -31.55 1.60
C TYR A 8 8.69 -32.69 1.03
N GLU A 9 8.13 -33.89 0.87
CA GLU A 9 8.85 -35.04 0.32
C GLU A 9 9.17 -34.86 -1.17
N ASN A 10 8.26 -34.23 -1.93
CA ASN A 10 8.48 -33.90 -3.34
C ASN A 10 9.52 -32.79 -3.51
N LEU A 11 9.48 -31.73 -2.68
CA LEU A 11 10.48 -30.66 -2.69
C LEU A 11 11.87 -31.17 -2.27
N ARG A 12 11.93 -32.04 -1.26
CA ARG A 12 13.16 -32.69 -0.80
C ARG A 12 13.78 -33.60 -1.87
N ARG A 13 12.95 -34.29 -2.65
CA ARG A 13 13.40 -35.09 -3.82
C ARG A 13 13.88 -34.23 -4.99
N SER A 14 13.46 -32.98 -5.08
CA SER A 14 13.78 -32.05 -6.18
C SER A 14 15.17 -31.41 -6.07
N GLY A 15 15.82 -31.52 -4.90
CA GLY A 15 17.19 -31.06 -4.67
C GLY A 15 17.33 -30.24 -3.38
N LYS A 16 18.44 -30.43 -2.67
CA LYS A 16 18.72 -29.80 -1.37
C LYS A 16 18.71 -28.27 -1.44
N GLU A 17 19.19 -27.69 -2.54
CA GLU A 17 19.25 -26.25 -2.77
C GLU A 17 17.86 -25.62 -2.97
N LEU A 18 16.94 -26.34 -3.64
CA LEU A 18 15.54 -25.93 -3.81
C LEU A 18 14.78 -25.94 -2.48
N TYR A 19 15.06 -26.94 -1.63
CA TYR A 19 14.49 -27.04 -0.29
C TYR A 19 14.99 -25.92 0.63
N GLU A 20 16.29 -25.61 0.61
CA GLU A 20 16.88 -24.54 1.42
C GLU A 20 16.44 -23.14 0.95
N ALA A 21 16.23 -22.93 -0.35
CA ALA A 21 15.64 -21.70 -0.89
C ALA A 21 14.17 -21.54 -0.51
N PHE A 22 13.42 -22.65 -0.53
CA PHE A 22 12.02 -22.70 -0.14
C PHE A 22 11.83 -22.44 1.37
N GLU A 23 12.71 -22.94 2.23
CA GLU A 23 12.70 -22.63 3.68
C GLU A 23 13.06 -21.17 3.98
N LYS A 24 13.96 -20.56 3.20
CA LYS A 24 14.34 -19.15 3.38
C LYS A 24 13.26 -18.17 2.92
N CYS A 25 12.49 -18.52 1.90
CA CYS A 25 11.46 -17.63 1.34
C CYS A 25 10.12 -17.68 2.10
N ILE A 26 9.95 -18.55 3.11
CA ILE A 26 8.61 -18.84 3.61
C ILE A 26 8.52 -18.98 5.14
N PRO A 27 8.14 -17.90 5.86
CA PRO A 27 7.45 -17.97 7.15
C PRO A 27 6.01 -18.54 7.04
N HIS A 28 5.43 -18.58 5.84
CA HIS A 28 4.02 -18.84 5.54
C HIS A 28 3.70 -20.22 4.89
N VAL A 29 4.57 -21.24 4.99
CA VAL A 29 4.36 -22.54 4.30
C VAL A 29 3.13 -23.22 4.90
N ARG A 30 2.93 -22.99 6.19
CA ARG A 30 1.74 -23.42 6.93
C ARG A 30 0.48 -22.82 6.33
N ASP A 31 0.51 -21.55 5.93
CA ASP A 31 -0.63 -20.82 5.37
C ASP A 31 -0.91 -21.24 3.93
N LEU A 32 0.12 -21.56 3.13
CA LEU A 32 -0.05 -22.19 1.82
C LEU A 32 -0.65 -23.60 1.95
N GLY A 33 -0.18 -24.37 2.94
CA GLY A 33 -0.71 -25.68 3.27
C GLY A 33 -2.18 -25.62 3.72
N GLU A 34 -2.57 -24.58 4.47
CA GLU A 34 -3.99 -24.30 4.78
C GLU A 34 -4.77 -23.88 3.53
N TYR A 35 -4.25 -22.95 2.72
CA TYR A 35 -4.86 -22.51 1.47
C TYR A 35 -5.15 -23.66 0.50
N MET A 36 -4.22 -24.61 0.36
CA MET A 36 -4.40 -25.78 -0.51
C MET A 36 -5.40 -26.81 0.03
N LYS A 37 -5.77 -26.77 1.33
CA LYS A 37 -6.81 -27.65 1.88
C LYS A 37 -8.19 -27.28 1.34
N ASP A 38 -8.43 -25.98 1.14
CA ASP A 38 -9.73 -25.42 0.76
C ASP A 38 -9.97 -25.42 -0.76
N LEU A 39 -8.94 -25.71 -1.55
CA LEU A 39 -9.05 -25.86 -3.01
C LEU A 39 -9.57 -27.25 -3.41
N ASP A 40 -10.31 -27.31 -4.51
CA ASP A 40 -10.66 -28.57 -5.18
C ASP A 40 -9.44 -29.22 -5.87
N GLU A 41 -9.60 -30.40 -6.46
CA GLU A 41 -8.48 -31.10 -7.11
C GLU A 41 -7.92 -30.33 -8.31
N GLU A 42 -8.77 -29.63 -9.06
CA GLU A 42 -8.38 -28.85 -10.23
C GLU A 42 -7.60 -27.58 -9.84
N GLY A 43 -8.08 -26.85 -8.83
CA GLY A 43 -7.39 -25.70 -8.25
C GLY A 43 -6.06 -26.08 -7.61
N ARG A 44 -5.99 -27.22 -6.92
CA ARG A 44 -4.72 -27.77 -6.38
C ARG A 44 -3.73 -28.11 -7.49
N ALA A 45 -4.18 -28.79 -8.54
CA ALA A 45 -3.33 -29.17 -9.67
C ALA A 45 -2.80 -27.93 -10.42
N ALA A 46 -3.61 -26.88 -10.55
CA ALA A 46 -3.22 -25.61 -11.15
C ALA A 46 -2.12 -24.90 -10.34
N VAL A 47 -2.30 -24.80 -9.01
CA VAL A 47 -1.31 -24.20 -8.10
C VAL A 47 0.00 -25.00 -8.14
N LEU A 48 -0.07 -26.34 -8.06
CA LEU A 48 1.12 -27.21 -8.12
C LEU A 48 1.86 -27.13 -9.46
N THR A 49 1.15 -27.06 -10.58
CA THR A 49 1.74 -26.94 -11.92
C THR A 49 2.50 -25.61 -12.05
N ARG A 50 1.91 -24.52 -11.58
CA ARG A 50 2.54 -23.18 -11.62
C ARG A 50 3.75 -23.09 -10.68
N LEU A 51 3.63 -23.64 -9.46
CA LEU A 51 4.76 -23.76 -8.54
C LEU A 51 5.91 -24.57 -9.18
N THR A 52 5.59 -25.67 -9.87
CA THR A 52 6.60 -26.48 -10.56
C THR A 52 7.25 -25.74 -11.73
N GLN A 53 6.50 -24.92 -12.48
CA GLN A 53 7.05 -24.08 -13.56
C GLN A 53 7.97 -22.98 -13.05
N VAL A 54 7.62 -22.36 -11.92
CA VAL A 54 8.46 -21.36 -11.26
C VAL A 54 9.70 -22.02 -10.68
N LEU A 55 9.56 -23.11 -9.91
CA LEU A 55 10.70 -23.81 -9.33
C LEU A 55 11.60 -24.47 -10.40
N GLY A 56 11.05 -24.83 -11.56
CA GLY A 56 11.81 -25.39 -12.68
C GLY A 56 12.79 -24.40 -13.33
N SER A 57 12.53 -23.10 -13.25
CA SER A 57 13.42 -22.05 -13.75
C SER A 57 14.47 -21.58 -12.72
N TYR A 58 14.45 -22.15 -11.50
CA TYR A 58 15.39 -21.87 -10.40
C TYR A 58 16.86 -22.13 -10.73
N LYS A 59 17.14 -23.09 -11.62
CA LYS A 59 18.52 -23.43 -12.00
C LYS A 59 19.28 -22.29 -12.70
N ASP A 60 18.57 -21.31 -13.25
CA ASP A 60 19.14 -20.30 -14.14
C ASP A 60 19.32 -18.92 -13.46
N CYS A 61 18.80 -18.71 -12.25
CA CYS A 61 18.95 -17.46 -11.50
C CYS A 61 18.89 -17.73 -9.99
N PRO A 62 19.98 -17.64 -9.22
CA PRO A 62 19.97 -17.94 -7.79
C PRO A 62 19.54 -16.75 -6.89
N ASP A 63 18.92 -15.71 -7.45
CA ASP A 63 18.49 -14.52 -6.71
C ASP A 63 17.19 -14.78 -5.92
N PRO A 64 17.20 -14.73 -4.58
CA PRO A 64 16.02 -14.96 -3.74
C PRO A 64 14.85 -13.99 -4.01
N ASP A 65 15.13 -12.73 -4.35
CA ASP A 65 14.10 -11.71 -4.55
C ASP A 65 13.38 -11.88 -5.89
N PHE A 66 14.10 -12.37 -6.91
CA PHE A 66 13.53 -12.76 -8.20
C PHE A 66 12.49 -13.88 -8.04
N TRP A 67 12.78 -14.88 -7.20
CA TRP A 67 11.88 -16.01 -6.98
C TRP A 67 10.66 -15.67 -6.16
N ARG A 68 10.78 -14.75 -5.21
CA ARG A 68 9.66 -14.26 -4.41
C ARG A 68 8.58 -13.63 -5.30
N ILE A 69 8.97 -12.81 -6.27
CA ILE A 69 8.06 -12.19 -7.25
C ILE A 69 7.38 -13.25 -8.12
N ARG A 70 8.14 -14.22 -8.66
CA ARG A 70 7.61 -15.28 -9.53
C ARG A 70 6.69 -16.25 -8.79
N PHE A 71 6.96 -16.51 -7.52
CA PHE A 71 6.11 -17.33 -6.66
C PHE A 71 4.73 -16.68 -6.46
N VAL A 72 4.71 -15.37 -6.22
CA VAL A 72 3.49 -14.56 -6.08
C VAL A 72 2.69 -14.53 -7.40
N ASP A 73 3.36 -14.42 -8.55
CA ASP A 73 2.73 -14.55 -9.88
C ASP A 73 2.11 -15.95 -10.11
N ALA A 74 2.78 -17.01 -9.65
CA ALA A 74 2.34 -18.39 -9.83
C ALA A 74 1.14 -18.79 -8.95
N VAL A 75 1.03 -18.23 -7.74
CA VAL A 75 -0.11 -18.51 -6.84
C VAL A 75 -1.40 -17.82 -7.31
N GLY A 76 -1.28 -16.90 -8.28
CA GLY A 76 -2.38 -16.41 -9.09
C GLY A 76 -3.18 -15.30 -8.42
N GLY A 77 -3.05 -14.08 -8.96
CA GLY A 77 -3.95 -12.97 -8.67
C GLY A 77 -3.26 -11.69 -8.20
N VAL A 78 -2.16 -11.28 -8.84
CA VAL A 78 -1.61 -9.95 -8.58
C VAL A 78 -2.26 -8.94 -9.51
N ASN A 79 -2.79 -7.87 -8.92
CA ASN A 79 -2.91 -6.60 -9.60
C ASN A 79 -1.50 -6.10 -9.96
N THR A 80 -1.04 -6.51 -11.15
CA THR A 80 0.31 -6.25 -11.69
C THR A 80 0.67 -4.77 -11.69
N GLN A 81 -0.30 -3.85 -11.69
CA GLN A 81 -0.03 -2.41 -11.61
C GLN A 81 0.62 -1.98 -10.29
N LEU A 82 0.25 -2.59 -9.15
CA LEU A 82 0.80 -2.23 -7.84
C LEU A 82 2.25 -2.72 -7.72
N LEU A 83 2.53 -3.98 -8.08
CA LEU A 83 3.88 -4.53 -8.09
C LEU A 83 4.78 -3.84 -9.13
N THR A 84 4.27 -3.51 -10.32
CA THR A 84 5.09 -2.83 -11.34
C THR A 84 5.46 -1.41 -10.91
N SER A 85 4.61 -0.71 -10.16
CA SER A 85 4.95 0.63 -9.61
C SER A 85 6.03 0.57 -8.54
N ILE A 86 6.03 -0.46 -7.69
CA ILE A 86 6.98 -0.64 -6.59
C ILE A 86 8.33 -1.19 -7.10
N LEU A 87 8.30 -2.08 -8.11
CA LEU A 87 9.50 -2.66 -8.69
C LEU A 87 10.26 -1.68 -9.60
N ARG A 88 9.56 -0.71 -10.22
CA ARG A 88 10.22 0.33 -11.03
C ARG A 88 11.10 1.25 -10.19
N ASP A 89 10.71 1.49 -8.95
CA ASP A 89 11.47 2.31 -8.01
C ASP A 89 12.72 1.57 -7.48
N SER A 90 12.70 0.23 -7.43
CA SER A 90 13.86 -0.57 -7.01
C SER A 90 14.92 -0.80 -8.11
N GLU A 91 14.54 -0.80 -9.39
CA GLU A 91 15.51 -0.89 -10.51
C GLU A 91 16.12 0.49 -10.86
N GLU A 92 15.43 1.59 -10.57
CA GLU A 92 15.97 2.95 -10.72
C GLU A 92 16.94 3.35 -9.58
N GLU A 93 16.94 2.62 -8.45
CA GLU A 93 17.80 2.89 -7.29
C GLU A 93 19.30 2.67 -7.57
N GLU A 94 19.66 1.83 -8.56
CA GLU A 94 21.06 1.58 -8.92
C GLU A 94 21.62 2.51 -10.01
N THR A 95 20.78 3.35 -10.64
CA THR A 95 21.21 4.36 -11.63
C THR A 95 20.93 5.82 -11.24
N ALA A 96 20.28 6.06 -10.10
CA ALA A 96 19.88 7.37 -9.60
C ALA A 96 20.97 8.19 -8.89
N GLU A 97 22.24 7.75 -8.88
CA GLU A 97 23.35 8.58 -8.39
C GLU A 97 23.78 9.68 -9.39
N ARG A 98 23.12 9.78 -10.56
CA ARG A 98 23.33 10.84 -11.54
C ARG A 98 22.06 11.68 -11.76
N ALA A 99 22.04 12.82 -11.06
CA ALA A 99 21.14 13.98 -11.19
C ALA A 99 19.83 13.91 -10.38
N GLU A 100 19.97 14.10 -9.07
CA GLU A 100 18.90 14.50 -8.14
C GLU A 100 18.34 15.89 -8.54
N LYS A 101 17.53 15.94 -9.59
CA LYS A 101 16.72 17.12 -9.95
C LYS A 101 15.42 17.03 -9.18
N LYS A 102 15.25 17.86 -8.16
CA LYS A 102 13.97 17.95 -7.45
C LYS A 102 12.92 18.47 -8.45
N LYS A 103 11.79 17.77 -8.53
CA LYS A 103 10.70 18.02 -9.50
C LYS A 103 10.10 19.41 -9.25
N LYS A 104 9.91 20.22 -10.29
CA LYS A 104 9.07 21.42 -10.25
C LYS A 104 7.62 20.98 -10.15
N VAL A 105 6.89 21.44 -9.14
CA VAL A 105 5.52 20.99 -8.87
C VAL A 105 4.56 22.17 -8.77
N LYS A 106 3.30 21.93 -9.11
CA LYS A 106 2.20 22.86 -8.95
C LYS A 106 1.18 22.31 -7.96
N ILE A 107 0.93 23.04 -6.88
CA ILE A 107 0.04 22.64 -5.79
C ILE A 107 -1.22 23.51 -5.81
N ALA A 108 -2.39 22.89 -5.90
CA ALA A 108 -3.69 23.55 -5.88
C ALA A 108 -4.34 23.52 -4.50
N TYR A 109 -4.81 24.66 -3.98
CA TYR A 109 -5.55 24.68 -2.72
C TYR A 109 -6.52 25.86 -2.59
N VAL A 110 -7.47 25.73 -1.66
CA VAL A 110 -8.40 26.82 -1.29
C VAL A 110 -7.70 27.74 -0.31
N ARG A 111 -7.50 29.00 -0.71
CA ARG A 111 -6.69 29.96 0.05
C ARG A 111 -7.35 30.35 1.36
N ASN A 112 -6.66 30.12 2.47
CA ASN A 112 -6.96 30.62 3.81
C ASN A 112 -5.70 30.46 4.67
N SER A 113 -5.69 31.03 5.87
CA SER A 113 -4.53 31.01 6.77
C SER A 113 -4.02 29.60 7.11
N TYR A 114 -4.92 28.63 7.29
CA TYR A 114 -4.54 27.26 7.63
C TYR A 114 -4.01 26.48 6.42
N SER A 115 -4.63 26.65 5.25
CA SER A 115 -4.12 26.07 4.00
C SER A 115 -2.77 26.68 3.60
N ASP A 116 -2.55 27.97 3.84
CA ASP A 116 -1.28 28.65 3.59
C ASP A 116 -0.17 28.06 4.49
N ALA A 117 -0.49 27.78 5.77
CA ALA A 117 0.44 27.11 6.69
C ALA A 117 0.79 25.68 6.22
N ALA A 118 -0.21 24.88 5.85
CA ALA A 118 0.01 23.55 5.29
C ALA A 118 0.83 23.59 3.99
N TYR A 119 0.53 24.56 3.11
CA TYR A 119 1.30 24.77 1.88
C TYR A 119 2.78 25.06 2.18
N ASN A 120 3.08 25.92 3.15
CA ASN A 120 4.47 26.24 3.50
C ASN A 120 5.24 25.00 3.97
N ALA A 121 4.60 24.14 4.78
CA ALA A 121 5.19 22.87 5.20
C ALA A 121 5.47 21.95 4.01
N PHE A 122 4.48 21.72 3.13
CA PHE A 122 4.65 20.86 1.96
C PHE A 122 5.62 21.41 0.91
N ALA A 123 5.59 22.73 0.68
CA ALA A 123 6.44 23.41 -0.30
C ALA A 123 7.93 23.25 0.02
N ALA A 124 8.30 23.13 1.30
CA ALA A 124 9.67 22.88 1.72
C ALA A 124 10.26 21.56 1.19
N CYS A 125 9.40 20.60 0.82
CA CYS A 125 9.81 19.30 0.28
C CYS A 125 10.15 19.33 -1.23
N PHE A 126 9.88 20.43 -1.94
CA PHE A 126 10.01 20.51 -3.41
C PHE A 126 10.96 21.62 -3.86
N GLU A 127 11.49 21.49 -5.08
CA GLU A 127 12.26 22.56 -5.72
C GLU A 127 11.35 23.47 -6.54
N GLN A 128 11.32 24.74 -6.18
CA GLN A 128 10.51 25.78 -6.85
C GLN A 128 9.02 25.40 -6.98
N PRO A 129 8.32 25.07 -5.87
CA PRO A 129 6.89 24.82 -5.92
C PRO A 129 6.14 26.08 -6.38
N SER A 130 5.12 25.87 -7.21
CA SER A 130 4.20 26.90 -7.64
C SER A 130 2.80 26.62 -7.10
N VAL A 131 2.00 27.68 -6.95
CA VAL A 131 0.66 27.61 -6.36
C VAL A 131 -0.42 27.90 -7.40
N SER A 132 -1.52 27.16 -7.29
CA SER A 132 -2.79 27.48 -7.95
C SER A 132 -3.88 27.63 -6.89
N TYR A 133 -4.70 28.67 -7.00
CA TYR A 133 -5.80 28.87 -6.09
C TYR A 133 -7.11 28.49 -6.75
N SER A 134 -7.98 27.82 -6.00
CA SER A 134 -9.37 27.63 -6.36
C SER A 134 -10.29 28.26 -5.32
N THR A 135 -11.52 28.56 -5.72
CA THR A 135 -12.54 29.13 -4.84
C THR A 135 -13.24 28.07 -3.98
N ALA A 136 -13.11 26.79 -4.33
CA ALA A 136 -13.73 25.68 -3.61
C ALA A 136 -12.93 24.38 -3.72
N PHE A 137 -13.10 23.49 -2.75
CA PHE A 137 -12.36 22.23 -2.66
C PHE A 137 -12.56 21.26 -3.84
N PRO A 138 -13.77 21.11 -4.43
CA PRO A 138 -13.92 20.30 -5.64
C PRO A 138 -13.03 20.78 -6.78
N GLY A 139 -12.86 22.10 -6.93
CA GLY A 139 -12.03 22.68 -7.98
C GLY A 139 -10.54 22.33 -7.84
N VAL A 140 -10.02 22.25 -6.61
CA VAL A 140 -8.61 21.84 -6.41
C VAL A 140 -8.38 20.36 -6.72
N CYS A 141 -9.40 19.53 -6.46
CA CYS A 141 -9.34 18.10 -6.81
C CYS A 141 -9.44 17.89 -8.32
N GLU A 142 -10.31 18.64 -8.99
CA GLU A 142 -10.43 18.65 -10.45
C GLU A 142 -9.13 19.09 -11.13
N ASP A 143 -8.41 20.04 -10.54
CA ASP A 143 -7.12 20.46 -11.06
C ASP A 143 -6.11 19.31 -11.06
N VAL A 144 -6.08 18.46 -10.04
CA VAL A 144 -5.22 17.26 -10.02
C VAL A 144 -5.75 16.19 -10.97
N TYR A 145 -7.06 15.92 -10.93
CA TYR A 145 -7.71 14.91 -11.77
C TYR A 145 -7.47 15.14 -13.27
N HIS A 146 -7.60 16.39 -13.70
CA HIS A 146 -7.34 16.85 -15.08
C HIS A 146 -5.88 17.26 -15.33
N SER A 147 -4.97 17.00 -14.39
CA SER A 147 -3.52 17.27 -14.54
C SER A 147 -3.18 18.74 -14.84
N ARG A 148 -3.97 19.68 -14.30
CA ARG A 148 -3.69 21.12 -14.25
C ARG A 148 -2.83 21.52 -13.05
N ALA A 149 -2.76 20.66 -12.04
CA ALA A 149 -1.86 20.70 -10.88
C ALA A 149 -1.33 19.28 -10.62
N ASP A 150 -0.14 19.18 -10.01
CA ASP A 150 0.45 17.89 -9.62
C ASP A 150 -0.19 17.37 -8.33
N TYR A 151 -0.45 18.28 -7.38
CA TYR A 151 -1.00 17.96 -6.07
C TYR A 151 -2.10 18.94 -5.67
N CYS A 152 -2.93 18.53 -4.70
CA CYS A 152 -3.84 19.42 -4.00
C CYS A 152 -3.75 19.28 -2.48
N ILE A 153 -4.17 20.31 -1.76
CA ILE A 153 -4.23 20.30 -0.29
C ILE A 153 -5.68 20.25 0.16
N LEU A 154 -6.02 19.25 0.97
CA LEU A 154 -7.32 19.12 1.64
C LEU A 154 -7.13 18.94 3.16
N PRO A 155 -7.99 19.53 4.00
CA PRO A 155 -8.11 19.10 5.38
C PRO A 155 -8.79 17.73 5.43
N VAL A 156 -8.25 16.80 6.21
CA VAL A 156 -8.72 15.40 6.27
C VAL A 156 -9.17 14.98 7.66
N GLU A 157 -8.65 15.62 8.71
CA GLU A 157 -8.98 15.32 10.10
C GLU A 157 -8.98 16.60 10.95
N SER A 158 -9.88 16.68 11.91
CA SER A 158 -9.86 17.63 13.02
C SER A 158 -9.46 16.87 14.29
N GLY A 159 -8.55 17.42 15.09
CA GLY A 159 -8.20 16.84 16.39
C GLY A 159 -9.38 16.73 17.36
N ARG A 160 -10.48 17.46 17.11
CA ARG A 160 -11.72 17.40 17.89
C ARG A 160 -12.76 16.45 17.29
N ASP A 161 -12.96 16.52 15.97
CA ASP A 161 -14.08 15.84 15.29
C ASP A 161 -13.67 14.54 14.59
N GLY A 162 -12.36 14.25 14.55
CA GLY A 162 -11.81 13.14 13.78
C GLY A 162 -11.91 13.38 12.28
N ILE A 163 -12.18 12.32 11.52
CA ILE A 163 -12.16 12.35 10.05
C ILE A 163 -13.24 13.28 9.50
N LEU A 164 -12.85 14.15 8.58
CA LEU A 164 -13.77 15.04 7.89
C LEU A 164 -14.41 14.31 6.69
N GLN A 165 -15.58 13.70 6.92
CA GLN A 165 -16.22 12.78 5.98
C GLN A 165 -16.43 13.36 4.57
N SER A 166 -16.76 14.65 4.45
CA SER A 166 -16.94 15.31 3.15
C SER A 166 -15.68 15.29 2.29
N PHE A 167 -14.50 15.46 2.91
CA PHE A 167 -13.21 15.40 2.22
C PHE A 167 -12.79 13.96 1.95
N ARG A 168 -13.08 13.03 2.86
CA ARG A 168 -12.88 11.59 2.60
C ARG A 168 -13.65 11.14 1.36
N SER A 169 -14.93 11.51 1.24
CA SER A 169 -15.73 11.23 0.03
C SER A 169 -15.15 11.89 -1.22
N MET A 170 -14.55 13.08 -1.08
CA MET A 170 -13.91 13.79 -2.19
C MET A 170 -12.64 13.06 -2.67
N ILE A 171 -11.77 12.65 -1.75
CA ILE A 171 -10.56 11.87 -2.05
C ILE A 171 -10.92 10.61 -2.82
N ALA A 172 -11.94 9.87 -2.35
CA ALA A 172 -12.42 8.67 -3.04
C ALA A 172 -12.99 8.99 -4.44
N LYS A 173 -13.84 10.02 -4.56
CA LYS A 173 -14.47 10.41 -5.83
C LYS A 173 -13.45 10.77 -6.91
N TYR A 174 -12.36 11.45 -6.54
CA TYR A 174 -11.31 11.88 -7.48
C TYR A 174 -10.12 10.90 -7.50
N GLU A 175 -10.24 9.74 -6.84
CA GLU A 175 -9.22 8.69 -6.77
C GLU A 175 -7.85 9.17 -6.31
N LEU A 176 -7.83 10.14 -5.39
CA LEU A 176 -6.60 10.78 -4.92
C LEU A 176 -5.85 9.90 -3.92
N LYS A 177 -4.51 10.01 -3.94
CA LYS A 177 -3.59 9.28 -3.07
C LYS A 177 -2.85 10.22 -2.14
N TYR A 178 -2.65 9.80 -0.89
CA TYR A 178 -1.87 10.58 0.09
C TYR A 178 -0.39 10.55 -0.25
N ILE A 179 0.21 11.74 -0.29
CA ILE A 179 1.64 11.95 -0.59
C ILE A 179 2.39 12.41 0.65
N LEU A 180 1.82 13.40 1.36
CA LEU A 180 2.33 13.91 2.64
C LEU A 180 1.14 14.30 3.52
N THR A 181 1.35 14.36 4.83
CA THR A 181 0.39 14.99 5.75
C THR A 181 1.10 15.92 6.71
N THR A 182 0.38 16.89 7.25
CA THR A 182 0.91 17.78 8.29
C THR A 182 -0.20 18.25 9.21
N ARG A 183 0.13 18.50 10.48
CA ARG A 183 -0.80 19.06 11.46
C ARG A 183 -0.61 20.56 11.52
N VAL A 184 -1.67 21.30 11.22
CA VAL A 184 -1.69 22.75 11.42
C VAL A 184 -2.41 23.04 12.73
N ALA A 185 -1.73 23.73 13.64
CA ALA A 185 -2.29 24.12 14.93
C ALA A 185 -3.49 25.06 14.73
N VAL A 186 -4.53 24.84 15.54
CA VAL A 186 -5.68 25.73 15.70
C VAL A 186 -5.88 26.00 17.19
N ASP A 187 -6.69 27.00 17.55
CA ASP A 187 -6.80 27.50 18.94
C ASP A 187 -6.96 26.42 20.01
N ASP A 188 -7.59 25.29 19.69
CA ASP A 188 -7.74 24.16 20.59
C ASP A 188 -7.67 22.83 19.83
N GLY A 189 -6.48 22.55 19.32
CA GLY A 189 -6.13 21.28 18.69
C GLY A 189 -5.37 21.46 17.39
N TYR A 190 -5.69 20.62 16.41
CA TYR A 190 -5.08 20.67 15.10
C TYR A 190 -6.09 20.35 14.00
N THR A 191 -5.81 20.81 12.80
CA THR A 191 -6.36 20.24 11.57
C THR A 191 -5.25 19.48 10.85
N LEU A 192 -5.48 18.20 10.54
CA LEU A 192 -4.59 17.44 9.69
C LEU A 192 -4.89 17.78 8.24
N PHE A 193 -3.90 18.30 7.53
CA PHE A 193 -3.95 18.52 6.11
C PHE A 193 -3.19 17.42 5.38
N ALA A 194 -3.69 17.04 4.21
CA ALA A 194 -3.05 16.10 3.31
C ALA A 194 -2.64 16.78 2.01
N LEU A 195 -1.43 16.50 1.55
CA LEU A 195 -1.02 16.69 0.17
C LEU A 195 -1.43 15.44 -0.60
N LEU A 196 -2.23 15.63 -1.63
CA LEU A 196 -2.88 14.56 -2.39
C LEU A 196 -2.47 14.62 -3.85
N GLY A 197 -2.10 13.48 -4.42
CA GLY A 197 -1.70 13.32 -5.82
C GLY A 197 -2.60 12.32 -6.56
N LYS A 198 -2.40 12.21 -7.87
CA LYS A 198 -3.14 11.25 -8.71
C LYS A 198 -2.65 9.81 -8.53
N ASN A 199 -1.36 9.63 -8.28
CA ASN A 199 -0.72 8.33 -8.12
C ASN A 199 -0.08 8.22 -6.74
N ASN A 200 0.21 6.99 -6.31
CA ASN A 200 1.12 6.81 -5.18
C ASN A 200 2.51 7.29 -5.61
N GLU A 201 3.03 8.29 -4.92
CA GLU A 201 4.38 8.83 -5.12
C GLU A 201 5.04 9.00 -3.76
N THR A 202 6.30 8.61 -3.65
CA THR A 202 7.07 8.82 -2.42
C THR A 202 7.83 10.13 -2.52
N VAL A 203 7.57 11.04 -1.58
CA VAL A 203 8.34 12.28 -1.43
C VAL A 203 9.28 12.12 -0.23
N LYS A 204 10.59 12.31 -0.46
CA LYS A 204 11.58 12.32 0.63
C LYS A 204 11.26 13.49 1.56
N ALA A 205 10.88 13.18 2.79
CA ALA A 205 10.63 14.15 3.84
C ALA A 205 10.98 13.54 5.20
N GLU A 206 11.40 14.38 6.14
CA GLU A 206 11.61 13.98 7.53
C GLU A 206 10.27 13.88 8.26
N GLY A 207 10.10 12.84 9.08
CA GLY A 207 8.90 12.62 9.86
C GLY A 207 8.54 11.15 10.00
N GLU A 208 7.34 10.90 10.48
CA GLU A 208 6.81 9.55 10.69
C GLU A 208 6.17 9.01 9.40
N GLN A 209 6.43 7.74 9.07
CA GLN A 209 5.87 7.09 7.89
C GLN A 209 4.55 6.40 8.20
N PHE A 210 3.56 6.64 7.33
CA PHE A 210 2.23 6.06 7.40
C PHE A 210 1.86 5.38 6.11
N MET A 211 1.00 4.37 6.23
CA MET A 211 0.38 3.68 5.11
C MET A 211 -1.12 3.64 5.35
N GLU A 212 -1.91 4.01 4.34
CA GLU A 212 -3.37 3.88 4.40
C GLU A 212 -3.82 2.85 3.37
N ILE A 213 -4.51 1.82 3.85
CA ILE A 213 -5.06 0.74 3.03
C ILE A 213 -6.57 0.64 3.20
N ASN A 214 -7.27 0.25 2.14
CA ASN A 214 -8.65 -0.18 2.20
C ASN A 214 -8.69 -1.69 1.98
N VAL A 215 -9.21 -2.45 2.94
CA VAL A 215 -9.32 -3.91 2.88
C VAL A 215 -10.78 -4.29 2.69
N VAL A 216 -11.06 -5.03 1.62
CA VAL A 216 -12.35 -5.69 1.40
C VAL A 216 -12.28 -7.10 2.00
N VAL A 217 -13.21 -7.44 2.88
CA VAL A 217 -13.30 -8.81 3.44
C VAL A 217 -14.45 -9.54 2.76
N SER A 218 -14.10 -10.61 2.03
CA SER A 218 -15.04 -11.54 1.40
C SER A 218 -15.03 -12.90 2.09
N ASP A 219 -16.04 -13.73 1.81
CA ASP A 219 -16.29 -15.02 2.46
C ASP A 219 -15.03 -15.89 2.62
N ASN A 220 -14.91 -16.53 3.80
CA ASN A 220 -13.79 -17.35 4.29
C ASN A 220 -12.54 -16.60 4.81
N ARG A 221 -12.50 -15.27 4.82
CA ARG A 221 -11.39 -14.49 5.41
C ARG A 221 -11.90 -13.57 6.52
N THR A 222 -11.07 -13.28 7.52
CA THR A 222 -11.46 -12.44 8.65
C THR A 222 -10.55 -11.22 8.75
N ILE A 223 -11.14 -10.08 9.08
CA ILE A 223 -10.36 -8.87 9.37
C ILE A 223 -9.36 -9.13 10.51
N GLY A 224 -9.71 -9.96 11.51
CA GLY A 224 -8.81 -10.30 12.61
C GLY A 224 -7.48 -10.93 12.16
N ARG A 225 -7.50 -11.83 11.17
CA ARG A 225 -6.26 -12.38 10.60
C ARG A 225 -5.43 -11.31 9.88
N CYS A 226 -6.07 -10.39 9.16
CA CYS A 226 -5.40 -9.27 8.50
C CYS A 226 -4.67 -8.38 9.52
N LEU A 227 -5.37 -8.00 10.58
CA LEU A 227 -4.83 -7.11 11.63
C LEU A 227 -3.65 -7.74 12.37
N ALA A 228 -3.75 -9.03 12.75
CA ALA A 228 -2.65 -9.74 13.39
C ALA A 228 -1.40 -9.76 12.51
N MET A 229 -1.57 -10.06 11.21
CA MET A 229 -0.48 -10.10 10.25
C MET A 229 0.18 -8.74 10.01
N ILE A 230 -0.59 -7.66 10.03
CA ILE A 230 -0.06 -6.28 9.96
C ILE A 230 0.90 -6.01 11.13
N GLU A 231 0.48 -6.35 12.36
CA GLU A 231 1.31 -6.15 13.56
C GLU A 231 2.55 -7.04 13.56
N GLU A 232 2.42 -8.32 13.16
CA GLU A 232 3.55 -9.25 13.01
C GLU A 232 4.57 -8.78 11.98
N ASN A 233 4.13 -8.03 10.96
CA ASN A 233 5.00 -7.39 9.98
C ASN A 233 5.60 -6.05 10.47
N GLY A 234 5.47 -5.70 11.75
CA GLY A 234 6.11 -4.53 12.34
C GLY A 234 5.44 -3.19 12.02
N PHE A 235 4.14 -3.21 11.71
CA PHE A 235 3.33 -2.01 11.57
C PHE A 235 2.46 -1.83 12.81
N HIS A 236 2.34 -0.59 13.28
CA HIS A 236 1.39 -0.25 14.33
C HIS A 236 0.07 0.18 13.70
N ILE A 237 -1.04 -0.45 14.08
CA ILE A 237 -2.37 -0.06 13.61
C ILE A 237 -2.82 1.16 14.42
N VAL A 238 -2.91 2.31 13.74
CA VAL A 238 -3.30 3.58 14.36
C VAL A 238 -4.81 3.72 14.39
N ARG A 239 -5.48 3.30 13.31
CA ARG A 239 -6.92 3.47 13.15
C ARG A 239 -7.50 2.40 12.24
N ILE A 240 -8.70 1.95 12.57
CA ILE A 240 -9.53 1.08 11.73
C ILE A 240 -10.90 1.73 11.62
N HIS A 241 -11.43 1.84 10.41
CA HIS A 241 -12.78 2.33 10.16
C HIS A 241 -13.53 1.37 9.24
N SER A 242 -14.66 0.83 9.70
CA SER A 242 -15.49 -0.09 8.93
C SER A 242 -16.61 0.62 8.19
N LEU A 243 -16.82 0.28 6.92
CA LEU A 243 -17.88 0.83 6.07
C LEU A 243 -18.63 -0.30 5.37
N ALA A 244 -19.95 -0.26 5.41
CA ALA A 244 -20.80 -1.23 4.73
C ALA A 244 -20.68 -1.09 3.20
N LEU A 245 -20.43 -2.20 2.52
CA LEU A 245 -20.47 -2.30 1.05
C LEU A 245 -21.93 -2.49 0.61
N SER A 246 -22.70 -1.39 0.58
CA SER A 246 -24.11 -1.35 0.16
C SER A 246 -25.08 -2.20 1.02
N HIS A 247 -26.37 -2.22 0.64
CA HIS A 247 -27.51 -2.75 1.41
C HIS A 247 -27.51 -4.27 1.67
N ASP A 248 -26.38 -4.96 1.51
CA ASP A 248 -26.25 -6.39 1.75
C ASP A 248 -25.67 -6.63 3.16
N ASP A 249 -26.44 -7.33 3.99
CA ASP A 249 -26.08 -7.64 5.37
C ASP A 249 -24.90 -8.63 5.38
N GLY A 250 -23.66 -8.13 5.47
CA GLY A 250 -22.50 -8.99 5.74
C GLY A 250 -21.16 -8.52 5.17
N HIS A 251 -21.15 -7.61 4.19
CA HIS A 251 -19.91 -7.18 3.53
C HIS A 251 -19.45 -5.80 3.99
N TYR A 252 -18.22 -5.73 4.49
CA TYR A 252 -17.60 -4.52 4.99
C TYR A 252 -16.27 -4.26 4.27
N THR A 253 -15.99 -2.98 4.02
CA THR A 253 -14.63 -2.49 3.79
C THR A 253 -14.06 -1.90 5.06
N TYR A 254 -12.74 -1.98 5.20
CA TYR A 254 -12.00 -1.46 6.33
C TYR A 254 -10.94 -0.50 5.83
N ASP A 255 -11.06 0.78 6.15
CA ASP A 255 -9.96 1.73 6.01
C ASP A 255 -9.05 1.60 7.22
N ILE A 256 -7.80 1.26 6.98
CA ILE A 256 -6.81 1.01 8.02
C ILE A 256 -5.65 2.00 7.82
N LEU A 257 -5.38 2.78 8.86
CA LEU A 257 -4.19 3.63 8.94
C LEU A 257 -3.13 2.90 9.76
N LEU A 258 -1.97 2.73 9.14
CA LEU A 258 -0.81 2.06 9.69
C LEU A 258 0.31 3.06 9.88
N GLN A 259 1.01 2.97 11.00
CA GLN A 259 2.29 3.64 11.21
C GLN A 259 3.41 2.61 11.05
N LYS A 260 4.37 2.92 10.18
CA LYS A 260 5.56 2.09 10.02
C LYS A 260 6.45 2.24 11.25
N GLN A 261 6.74 1.13 11.91
CA GLN A 261 7.76 1.04 12.96
C GLN A 261 9.01 0.40 12.34
N SER A 262 9.26 -0.88 12.63
CA SER A 262 10.32 -1.68 12.01
C SER A 262 9.87 -2.41 10.74
N GLY A 263 8.59 -2.29 10.36
CA GLY A 263 8.00 -3.14 9.33
C GLY A 263 8.51 -2.92 7.92
N ASP A 264 8.52 -4.01 7.14
CA ASP A 264 8.80 -4.00 5.71
C ASP A 264 7.51 -3.83 4.91
N ILE A 265 7.42 -2.70 4.20
CA ILE A 265 6.28 -2.33 3.37
C ILE A 265 6.06 -3.38 2.29
N ARG A 266 7.12 -3.91 1.68
CA ARG A 266 7.01 -4.85 0.59
C ARG A 266 6.39 -6.17 1.06
N SER A 267 6.88 -6.70 2.18
CA SER A 267 6.33 -7.92 2.78
C SER A 267 4.86 -7.81 3.15
N LEU A 268 4.44 -6.68 3.71
CA LEU A 268 3.03 -6.46 4.00
C LEU A 268 2.18 -6.39 2.72
N LEU A 269 2.64 -5.68 1.69
CA LEU A 269 1.91 -5.54 0.43
C LEU A 269 1.81 -6.89 -0.33
N ASP A 270 2.86 -7.70 -0.31
CA ASP A 270 2.85 -9.06 -0.86
C ASP A 270 1.76 -9.90 -0.17
N TYR A 271 1.75 -9.91 1.17
CA TYR A 271 0.74 -10.62 1.96
C TYR A 271 -0.67 -10.15 1.63
N LEU A 272 -0.90 -8.84 1.63
CA LEU A 272 -2.22 -8.25 1.32
C LEU A 272 -2.65 -8.60 -0.10
N SER A 273 -1.75 -8.62 -1.07
CA SER A 273 -2.10 -8.97 -2.46
C SER A 273 -2.58 -10.41 -2.61
N VAL A 274 -1.97 -11.36 -1.89
CA VAL A 274 -2.31 -12.80 -1.94
C VAL A 274 -3.57 -13.09 -1.13
N PHE A 275 -3.62 -12.60 0.11
CA PHE A 275 -4.66 -12.95 1.08
C PHE A 275 -5.80 -11.93 1.15
N TYR A 276 -5.70 -10.78 0.49
CA TYR A 276 -6.76 -9.78 0.41
C TYR A 276 -6.71 -9.08 -0.97
N PRO A 277 -7.02 -9.79 -2.08
CA PRO A 277 -6.83 -9.26 -3.45
C PRO A 277 -7.67 -8.02 -3.79
N GLY A 278 -8.70 -7.71 -2.98
CA GLY A 278 -9.46 -6.46 -3.07
C GLY A 278 -8.82 -5.29 -2.30
N CYS A 279 -7.67 -5.50 -1.66
CA CYS A 279 -6.98 -4.47 -0.89
C CYS A 279 -6.44 -3.37 -1.80
N GLN A 280 -6.70 -2.12 -1.44
CA GLN A 280 -6.22 -0.95 -2.16
C GLN A 280 -5.26 -0.14 -1.29
N LEU A 281 -4.12 0.26 -1.87
CA LEU A 281 -3.24 1.24 -1.28
C LEU A 281 -3.77 2.65 -1.58
N ASN A 282 -4.11 3.39 -0.54
CA ASN A 282 -4.59 4.78 -0.61
C ASN A 282 -3.46 5.79 -0.38
N GLY A 283 -2.35 5.35 0.20
CA GLY A 283 -1.12 6.13 0.23
C GLY A 283 -0.04 5.47 1.06
N LEU A 284 1.21 5.77 0.71
CA LEU A 284 2.39 5.57 1.53
C LEU A 284 3.04 6.95 1.64
N TYR A 285 3.03 7.54 2.82
CA TYR A 285 3.34 8.95 2.99
C TYR A 285 4.04 9.26 4.30
N THR A 286 4.72 10.40 4.34
CA THR A 286 5.32 10.93 5.55
C THR A 286 4.41 12.00 6.16
N ARG A 287 4.21 11.93 7.48
CA ARG A 287 3.66 13.04 8.26
C ARG A 287 4.81 13.95 8.68
N ILE A 288 4.84 15.15 8.09
CA ILE A 288 5.84 16.18 8.37
C ILE A 288 5.36 17.09 9.51
N GLU A 289 6.30 17.54 10.34
CA GLU A 289 6.03 18.55 11.36
C GLU A 289 5.92 19.95 10.73
N CYS A 290 4.97 20.75 11.20
CA CYS A 290 4.73 22.13 10.77
C CYS A 290 5.19 23.12 11.84
#